data_AF-A0A0C9ZKG7-F1
#
_entry.id   AF-A0A0C9ZKG7-F1
#
_cell.length_a   1.000
_cell.length_b   1.000
_cell.length_c   1.000
_cell.angle_alpha   90.00
_cell.angle_beta   90.00
_cell.angle_gamma   90.00
#
_symmetry.space_group_name_H-M   'P 1'
#
loop_
_entity.id
_entity.type
_entity.pdbx_description
1 polymer ?
#
loop_
_entity_poly.entity_id
_entity_poly.type
_entity_poly.pdbx_seq_one_letter_code
_entity_poly.pdbx_strand_id
1 'polypeptide(L)'
;MSQVGSLLALDDIVHPVLSGSPAPHSTEHTHMRTANSASPQPIHDSDRSHMRNRVTDMLNDDKNSQLTPREKQLADMVLRLTDAPIQDTDQLIRQADMIAALTFHRDLLQHQAEEQRLRWASERDGWVRMAEALIAQQSKHRTTNPEREDDVERLNASLESENKTLRQKVS
;
A
#
# COMPACT_ATOMS: atom_id res chain seq x y z
N MET A 1 28.77 31.95 16.80
CA MET A 1 28.86 30.63 16.15
C MET A 1 28.38 29.58 17.14
N SER A 2 27.26 28.92 16.83
CA SER A 2 26.99 27.52 17.17
C SER A 2 25.68 27.13 16.49
N GLN A 3 25.79 26.11 15.65
CA GLN A 3 24.75 25.58 14.79
C GLN A 3 23.56 25.09 15.62
N VAL A 4 22.39 25.64 15.33
CA VAL A 4 21.11 25.05 15.72
C VAL A 4 20.96 23.78 14.91
N GLY A 5 20.81 22.66 15.62
CA GLY A 5 20.73 21.33 15.05
C GLY A 5 19.63 21.23 14.00
N SER A 6 19.97 20.58 12.89
CA SER A 6 19.01 20.12 11.89
C SER A 6 17.92 19.30 12.56
N LEU A 7 16.76 19.92 12.72
CA LEU A 7 15.48 19.24 12.82
C LEU A 7 15.26 18.59 11.46
N LEU A 8 15.55 17.28 11.37
CA LEU A 8 15.21 16.44 10.24
C LEU A 8 13.69 16.48 10.06
N ALA A 9 13.24 17.38 9.19
CA ALA A 9 11.88 17.45 8.71
C ALA A 9 11.60 16.17 7.90
N LEU A 10 11.00 15.18 8.56
CA LEU A 10 10.47 13.95 7.97
C LEU A 10 9.08 14.19 7.34
N ASP A 11 8.86 15.36 6.74
CA ASP A 11 7.57 15.73 6.13
C ASP A 11 7.51 15.51 4.62
N ASP A 12 8.53 14.92 4.00
CA ASP A 12 8.64 14.81 2.53
C ASP A 12 8.50 13.38 1.98
N ILE A 13 7.82 12.48 2.71
CA ILE A 13 7.55 11.10 2.22
C ILE A 13 6.07 10.75 2.37
N VAL A 14 5.17 11.61 1.88
CA VAL A 14 3.83 11.18 1.49
C VAL A 14 3.36 12.05 0.32
N HIS A 15 3.82 11.75 -0.90
CA HIS A 15 3.10 12.17 -2.09
C HIS A 15 1.83 11.31 -2.20
N PRO A 16 0.62 11.88 -2.13
CA PRO A 16 -0.58 11.14 -2.48
C PRO A 16 -0.63 11.10 -4.02
N VAL A 17 -0.07 10.06 -4.63
CA VAL A 17 -0.38 9.70 -6.01
C VAL A 17 -1.76 9.03 -6.00
N LEU A 18 -2.79 9.85 -5.81
CA LEU A 18 -4.18 9.52 -6.07
C LEU A 18 -4.79 10.71 -6.81
N SER A 19 -4.57 10.75 -8.12
CA SER A 19 -5.39 11.58 -9.00
C SER A 19 -5.62 10.85 -10.33
N GLY A 20 -6.86 10.41 -10.51
CA GLY A 20 -7.53 10.37 -11.82
C GLY A 20 -7.35 9.11 -12.68
N SER A 21 -7.90 7.97 -12.26
CA SER A 21 -8.41 7.00 -13.23
C SER A 21 -9.92 7.24 -13.41
N PRO A 22 -10.43 7.43 -14.64
CA PRO A 22 -11.83 7.79 -14.85
C PRO A 22 -12.72 6.59 -14.51
N ALA A 23 -13.64 6.78 -13.57
CA ALA A 23 -14.67 5.81 -13.23
C ALA A 23 -15.54 5.52 -14.46
N PRO A 24 -15.89 4.25 -14.75
CA PRO A 24 -16.88 3.94 -15.76
C PRO A 24 -18.26 4.39 -15.24
N HIS A 25 -18.92 5.21 -16.05
CA HIS A 25 -20.27 5.69 -15.82
C HIS A 25 -21.24 4.52 -15.59
N SER A 26 -21.82 4.43 -14.40
CA SER A 26 -23.01 3.61 -14.15
C SER A 26 -24.17 4.19 -14.94
N THR A 27 -24.53 3.55 -16.04
CA THR A 27 -25.83 3.71 -16.68
C THR A 27 -26.69 2.53 -16.25
N GLU A 28 -27.66 2.81 -15.38
CA GLU A 28 -28.74 1.90 -15.05
C GLU A 28 -29.56 1.63 -16.30
N HIS A 29 -29.36 0.47 -16.92
CA HIS A 29 -30.34 -0.11 -17.83
C HIS A 29 -30.67 -1.52 -17.37
N THR A 30 -31.72 -1.58 -16.56
CA THR A 30 -32.50 -2.78 -16.27
C THR A 30 -33.07 -3.32 -17.58
N HIS A 31 -32.35 -4.23 -18.21
CA HIS A 31 -32.94 -5.19 -19.14
C HIS A 31 -32.64 -6.59 -18.64
N MET A 32 -33.72 -7.25 -18.22
CA MET A 32 -33.83 -8.70 -18.08
C MET A 32 -33.23 -9.38 -19.31
N ARG A 33 -31.95 -9.77 -19.23
CA ARG A 33 -31.34 -10.68 -20.18
C ARG A 33 -31.28 -12.04 -19.51
N THR A 34 -32.19 -12.88 -19.96
CA THR A 34 -32.19 -14.33 -19.86
C THR A 34 -30.77 -14.88 -19.78
N ALA A 35 -30.52 -15.65 -18.73
CA ALA A 35 -29.39 -16.54 -18.59
C ALA A 35 -29.17 -17.32 -19.90
N ASN A 36 -28.09 -17.01 -20.61
CA ASN A 36 -27.42 -17.81 -21.64
C ASN A 36 -26.25 -16.97 -22.19
N SER A 37 -25.19 -16.86 -21.42
CA SER A 37 -23.89 -16.48 -21.99
C SER A 37 -22.80 -17.19 -21.20
N ALA A 38 -22.74 -18.51 -21.38
CA ALA A 38 -21.45 -19.18 -21.26
C ALA A 38 -20.47 -18.37 -22.10
N SER A 39 -19.48 -17.76 -21.45
CA SER A 39 -18.39 -17.08 -22.13
C SER A 39 -17.87 -18.03 -23.21
N PRO A 40 -17.82 -17.61 -24.49
CA PRO A 40 -17.29 -18.48 -25.54
C PRO A 40 -15.89 -18.95 -25.10
N GLN A 41 -15.63 -20.25 -25.26
CA GLN A 41 -14.32 -20.80 -24.95
C GLN A 41 -13.25 -20.03 -25.74
N PRO A 42 -12.05 -19.82 -25.15
CA PRO A 42 -10.97 -19.14 -25.84
C PRO A 42 -10.72 -19.84 -27.19
N ILE A 43 -10.75 -19.09 -28.29
CA ILE A 43 -10.42 -19.64 -29.62
C ILE A 43 -8.97 -20.11 -29.58
N HIS A 44 -8.72 -21.35 -30.00
CA HIS A 44 -7.40 -21.95 -29.98
C HIS A 44 -6.49 -21.29 -31.03
N ASP A 45 -5.19 -21.17 -30.75
CA ASP A 45 -4.21 -20.55 -31.67
C ASP A 45 -4.17 -21.18 -33.06
N SER A 46 -4.40 -22.49 -33.16
CA SER A 46 -4.52 -23.19 -34.45
C SER A 46 -5.65 -22.64 -35.30
N ASP A 47 -6.80 -22.36 -34.67
CA ASP A 47 -8.00 -21.89 -35.34
C ASP A 47 -7.84 -20.42 -35.75
N ARG A 48 -7.18 -19.61 -34.91
CA ARG A 48 -6.85 -18.22 -35.24
C ARG A 48 -5.90 -18.13 -36.42
N SER A 49 -4.84 -18.94 -36.42
CA SER A 49 -3.87 -18.99 -37.51
C SER A 49 -4.54 -19.46 -38.80
N HIS A 50 -5.39 -20.48 -38.73
CA HIS A 50 -6.16 -20.95 -39.87
C HIS A 50 -7.13 -19.87 -40.41
N MET A 51 -7.84 -19.15 -39.54
CA MET A 51 -8.71 -18.04 -39.94
C MET A 51 -7.93 -16.90 -40.59
N ARG A 52 -6.77 -16.53 -40.03
CA ARG A 52 -5.89 -15.50 -40.61
C ARG A 52 -5.40 -15.91 -41.98
N ASN A 53 -4.83 -17.11 -42.11
CA ASN A 53 -4.31 -17.63 -43.38
C ASN A 53 -5.40 -17.64 -44.44
N ARG A 54 -6.60 -18.12 -44.08
CA ARG A 54 -7.73 -18.13 -45.01
C ARG A 54 -8.18 -16.74 -45.44
N VAL A 55 -8.19 -15.76 -44.52
CA VAL A 55 -8.55 -14.37 -44.83
C VAL A 55 -7.46 -13.70 -45.67
N THR A 56 -6.18 -13.94 -45.39
CA THR A 56 -5.07 -13.43 -46.20
C THR A 56 -5.02 -14.05 -47.58
N ASP A 57 -5.30 -15.35 -47.70
CA ASP A 57 -5.39 -16.04 -48.99
C ASP A 57 -6.56 -15.47 -49.81
N MET A 58 -7.69 -15.18 -49.16
CA MET A 58 -8.82 -14.47 -49.78
C MET A 58 -8.49 -13.02 -50.17
N LEU A 59 -7.53 -12.36 -49.54
CA LEU A 59 -7.13 -11.00 -49.93
C LEU A 59 -6.09 -11.00 -51.07
N ASN A 60 -5.29 -12.07 -51.18
CA ASN A 60 -4.15 -12.17 -52.10
C ASN A 60 -4.45 -12.89 -53.41
N ASP A 61 -5.54 -13.66 -53.51
CA ASP A 61 -5.93 -14.32 -54.78
C ASP A 61 -6.42 -13.26 -55.79
N ASP A 62 -5.81 -13.21 -56.98
CA ASP A 62 -6.08 -12.23 -58.03
C ASP A 62 -7.55 -12.27 -58.52
N LYS A 63 -8.28 -13.35 -58.24
CA LYS A 63 -9.72 -13.46 -58.49
C LYS A 63 -10.58 -12.64 -57.51
N ASN A 64 -10.00 -12.15 -56.43
CA ASN A 64 -10.70 -11.41 -55.36
C ASN A 64 -10.75 -9.89 -55.55
N SER A 65 -10.46 -9.40 -56.77
CA SER A 65 -10.84 -8.03 -57.17
C SER A 65 -12.36 -7.78 -57.10
N GLN A 66 -13.16 -8.85 -56.93
CA GLN A 66 -14.62 -8.81 -56.80
C GLN A 66 -15.14 -8.80 -55.35
N LEU A 67 -14.29 -8.76 -54.31
CA LEU A 67 -14.77 -8.69 -52.93
C LEU A 67 -15.62 -7.42 -52.73
N THR A 68 -16.85 -7.62 -52.26
CA THR A 68 -17.77 -6.54 -51.95
C THR A 68 -17.19 -5.69 -50.80
N PRO A 69 -17.54 -4.40 -50.70
CA PRO A 69 -17.10 -3.54 -49.60
C PRO A 69 -17.41 -4.13 -48.22
N ARG A 70 -18.53 -4.85 -48.10
CA ARG A 70 -18.94 -5.55 -46.87
C ARG A 70 -18.02 -6.70 -46.51
N GLU A 71 -17.57 -7.48 -47.47
CA GLU A 71 -16.64 -8.59 -47.25
C GLU A 71 -15.25 -8.09 -46.86
N LYS A 72 -14.79 -6.98 -47.45
CA LYS A 72 -13.54 -6.32 -47.04
C LYS A 72 -13.61 -5.85 -45.58
N GLN A 73 -14.72 -5.27 -45.17
CA GLN A 73 -14.93 -4.87 -43.77
C GLN A 73 -14.97 -6.07 -42.83
N LEU A 74 -15.59 -7.18 -43.25
CA LEU A 74 -15.64 -8.40 -42.45
C LEU A 74 -14.25 -9.04 -42.30
N ALA A 75 -13.48 -9.11 -43.39
CA ALA A 75 -12.09 -9.58 -43.38
C ALA A 75 -11.21 -8.73 -42.44
N ASP A 76 -11.34 -7.40 -42.51
CA ASP A 76 -10.65 -6.48 -41.60
C ASP A 76 -11.03 -6.72 -40.13
N MET A 77 -12.32 -6.90 -39.82
CA MET A 77 -12.75 -7.22 -38.46
C MET A 77 -12.18 -8.55 -37.97
N VAL A 78 -12.19 -9.60 -38.80
CA VAL A 78 -11.63 -10.91 -38.43
C VAL A 78 -10.14 -10.82 -38.19
N LEU A 79 -9.39 -10.09 -39.04
CA LEU A 79 -7.96 -9.85 -38.84
C LEU A 79 -7.72 -9.13 -37.50
N ARG A 80 -8.43 -8.03 -37.23
CA ARG A 80 -8.29 -7.30 -35.96
C ARG A 80 -8.61 -8.16 -34.73
N LEU A 81 -9.68 -8.95 -34.79
CA LEU A 81 -10.07 -9.82 -33.67
C LEU A 81 -9.07 -10.97 -33.46
N THR A 82 -8.45 -11.47 -34.53
CA THR A 82 -7.42 -12.52 -34.49
C THR A 82 -6.00 -11.97 -34.35
N ASP A 83 -5.82 -10.67 -34.20
CA ASP A 83 -4.53 -10.01 -33.92
C ASP A 83 -4.26 -9.82 -32.43
N ALA A 84 -5.30 -9.85 -31.59
CA ALA A 84 -5.16 -9.63 -30.15
C ALA A 84 -4.26 -10.73 -29.51
N PRO A 85 -3.11 -10.40 -28.90
CA PRO A 85 -2.21 -11.40 -28.35
C PRO A 85 -2.95 -12.31 -27.36
N ILE A 86 -2.88 -13.63 -27.56
CA ILE A 86 -3.33 -14.58 -26.55
C ILE A 86 -2.39 -14.44 -25.36
N GLN A 87 -2.96 -14.20 -24.18
CA GLN A 87 -2.18 -14.24 -22.95
C GLN A 87 -1.74 -15.68 -22.73
N ASP A 88 -0.43 -15.87 -22.63
CA ASP A 88 0.15 -17.18 -22.31
C ASP A 88 -0.44 -17.68 -20.99
N THR A 89 -1.08 -18.85 -21.02
CA THR A 89 -1.74 -19.42 -19.84
C THR A 89 -0.74 -19.72 -18.74
N ASP A 90 0.49 -20.12 -19.11
CA ASP A 90 1.57 -20.33 -18.15
C ASP A 90 2.01 -19.01 -17.51
N GLN A 91 2.01 -17.92 -18.28
CA GLN A 91 2.27 -16.59 -17.74
C GLN A 91 1.17 -16.16 -16.77
N LEU A 92 -0.10 -16.42 -17.10
CA LEU A 92 -1.23 -16.12 -16.20
C LEU A 92 -1.16 -16.91 -14.90
N ILE A 93 -0.81 -18.19 -14.95
CA ILE A 93 -0.63 -19.01 -13.75
C ILE A 93 0.50 -18.45 -12.89
N ARG A 94 1.68 -18.17 -13.48
CA ARG A 94 2.81 -17.57 -12.75
C ARG A 94 2.46 -16.21 -12.15
N GLN A 95 1.67 -15.41 -12.85
CA GLN A 95 1.18 -14.12 -12.33
C GLN A 95 0.22 -14.32 -11.16
N ALA A 96 -0.70 -15.28 -11.24
CA ALA A 96 -1.60 -15.61 -10.15
C ALA A 96 -0.85 -16.09 -8.91
N ASP A 97 0.15 -16.96 -9.08
CA ASP A 97 1.02 -17.43 -8.00
C ASP A 97 1.80 -16.28 -7.35
N MET A 98 2.33 -15.38 -8.18
CA MET A 98 3.04 -14.19 -7.70
C MET A 98 2.12 -13.26 -6.92
N ILE A 99 0.91 -13.00 -7.43
CA ILE A 99 -0.09 -12.18 -6.74
C ILE A 99 -0.48 -12.82 -5.40
N ALA A 100 -0.66 -14.14 -5.35
CA ALA A 100 -0.96 -14.86 -4.13
C ALA A 100 0.17 -14.72 -3.10
N ALA A 101 1.43 -14.92 -3.52
CA ALA A 101 2.59 -14.75 -2.65
C ALA A 101 2.74 -13.32 -2.12
N LEU A 102 2.56 -12.31 -2.99
CA LEU A 102 2.61 -10.90 -2.61
C LEU A 102 1.48 -10.53 -1.65
N THR A 103 0.28 -11.07 -1.86
CA THR A 103 -0.87 -10.88 -0.98
C THR A 103 -0.57 -11.45 0.41
N PHE A 104 -0.03 -12.67 0.47
CA PHE A 104 0.39 -13.29 1.72
C PHE A 104 1.45 -12.45 2.45
N HIS A 105 2.48 -11.96 1.74
CA HIS A 105 3.50 -11.10 2.34
C HIS A 105 2.94 -9.77 2.86
N ARG A 106 2.03 -9.13 2.10
CA ARG A 106 1.34 -7.91 2.54
C ARG A 106 0.57 -8.17 3.83
N ASP A 107 -0.20 -9.25 3.87
CA ASP A 107 -1.03 -9.57 5.04
C ASP A 107 -0.16 -9.84 6.27
N LEU A 108 0.98 -10.54 6.11
CA LEU A 108 1.95 -10.73 7.18
C LEU A 108 2.50 -9.39 7.71
N LEU A 109 2.94 -8.50 6.82
CA LEU A 109 3.45 -7.18 7.21
C LEU A 109 2.39 -6.34 7.92
N GLN A 110 1.14 -6.41 7.46
CA GLN A 110 0.04 -5.71 8.10
C GLN A 110 -0.20 -6.22 9.52
N HIS A 111 -0.21 -7.55 9.72
CA HIS A 111 -0.35 -8.13 11.06
C HIS A 111 0.80 -7.72 11.98
N GLN A 112 2.05 -7.73 11.50
CA GLN A 112 3.21 -7.29 12.28
C GLN A 112 3.10 -5.81 12.67
N ALA A 113 2.69 -4.95 11.74
CA ALA A 113 2.51 -3.53 12.02
C ALA A 113 1.40 -3.29 13.07
N GLU A 114 0.30 -4.03 12.98
CA GLU A 114 -0.80 -3.96 13.95
C GLU A 114 -0.36 -4.44 15.34
N GLU A 115 0.41 -5.52 15.43
CA GLU A 115 0.97 -6.04 16.68
C GLU A 115 1.89 -5.02 17.35
N GLN A 116 2.82 -4.42 16.59
CA GLN A 116 3.72 -3.39 17.12
C GLN A 116 2.95 -2.15 17.60
N ARG A 117 1.92 -1.74 16.85
CA ARG A 117 1.06 -0.61 17.25
C ARG A 117 0.34 -0.90 18.57
N LEU A 118 -0.19 -2.10 18.75
CA LEU A 118 -0.85 -2.53 19.99
C LEU A 118 0.16 -2.59 21.15
N ARG A 119 1.33 -3.16 20.91
CA ARG A 119 2.41 -3.21 21.90
C ARG A 119 2.79 -1.81 22.37
N TRP A 120 3.10 -0.89 21.45
CA TRP A 120 3.42 0.49 21.80
C TRP A 120 2.28 1.23 22.49
N ALA A 121 1.02 0.98 22.13
CA ALA A 121 -0.11 1.54 22.86
C ALA A 121 -0.11 1.05 24.32
N SER A 122 0.08 -0.25 24.54
CA SER A 122 0.12 -0.82 25.90
C SER A 122 1.30 -0.33 26.73
N GLU A 123 2.47 -0.13 26.13
CA GLU A 123 3.64 0.42 26.79
C GLU A 123 3.40 1.88 27.19
N ARG A 124 2.84 2.70 26.29
CA ARG A 124 2.47 4.09 26.60
C ARG A 124 1.44 4.16 27.73
N ASP A 125 0.41 3.33 27.71
CA ASP A 125 -0.58 3.27 28.80
C ASP A 125 0.05 2.83 30.13
N GLY A 126 1.05 1.94 30.08
CA GLY A 126 1.87 1.55 31.22
C GLY A 126 2.67 2.74 31.78
N TRP A 127 3.32 3.50 30.90
CA TRP A 127 4.08 4.70 31.29
C TRP A 127 3.19 5.79 31.86
N VAL A 128 2.01 6.04 31.26
CA VAL A 128 1.04 7.01 31.77
C VAL A 128 0.61 6.61 33.19
N ARG A 129 0.20 5.37 33.41
CA ARG A 129 -0.19 4.89 34.75
C ARG A 129 0.94 4.97 35.76
N MET A 130 2.17 4.69 35.34
CA MET A 130 3.34 4.80 36.22
C MET A 130 3.65 6.26 36.58
N ALA A 131 3.58 7.16 35.60
CA ALA A 131 3.76 8.59 35.83
C ALA A 131 2.67 9.13 36.76
N GLU A 132 1.41 8.76 36.55
CA GLU A 132 0.30 9.10 37.44
C GLU A 132 0.51 8.56 38.87
N ALA A 133 0.97 7.31 39.01
CA ALA A 133 1.26 6.74 40.32
C ALA A 133 2.40 7.49 41.04
N LEU A 134 3.45 7.89 40.32
CA LEU A 134 4.56 8.68 40.87
C LEU A 134 4.09 10.08 41.29
N ILE A 135 3.27 10.74 40.47
CA ILE A 135 2.68 12.05 40.81
C ILE A 135 1.75 11.93 42.02
N ALA A 136 0.93 10.87 42.09
CA ALA A 136 0.06 10.60 43.23
C ALA A 136 0.88 10.32 44.51
N GLN A 137 1.98 9.57 44.39
CA GLN A 137 2.88 9.32 45.50
C GLN A 137 3.60 10.60 45.96
N GLN A 138 4.07 11.43 45.03
CA GLN A 138 4.72 12.70 45.34
C GLN A 138 3.75 13.67 46.01
N SER A 139 2.54 13.84 45.46
CA SER A 139 1.51 14.70 46.06
C SER A 139 1.07 14.21 47.44
N LYS A 140 0.98 12.88 47.65
CA LYS A 140 0.74 12.30 48.98
C LYS A 140 1.91 12.55 49.93
N HIS A 141 3.15 12.39 49.48
CA HIS A 141 4.34 12.67 50.30
C HIS A 141 4.38 14.14 50.73
N ARG A 142 4.15 15.07 49.79
CA ARG A 142 4.09 16.51 50.03
C ARG A 142 3.04 16.90 51.07
N THR A 143 1.87 16.27 51.02
CA THR A 143 0.78 16.56 51.96
C THR A 143 0.95 15.92 53.33
N THR A 144 1.68 14.80 53.43
CA THR A 144 1.86 14.07 54.69
C THR A 144 3.13 14.43 55.45
N ASN A 145 4.16 14.94 54.78
CA ASN A 145 5.43 15.26 55.42
C ASN A 145 6.16 16.44 54.73
N PRO A 146 5.60 17.67 54.80
CA PRO A 146 6.13 18.83 54.08
C PRO A 146 7.54 19.24 54.54
N GLU A 147 7.85 19.13 55.84
CA GLU A 147 9.18 19.47 56.37
C GLU A 147 10.29 18.59 55.77
N ARG A 148 9.99 17.31 55.51
CA ARG A 148 10.93 16.37 54.91
C ARG A 148 11.20 16.69 53.44
N GLU A 149 10.25 17.27 52.72
CA GLU A 149 10.45 17.68 51.32
C GLU A 149 11.36 18.92 51.27
N ASP A 150 11.13 19.90 52.15
CA ASP A 150 12.00 21.08 52.28
C ASP A 150 13.44 20.70 52.65
N ASP A 151 13.63 19.70 53.53
CA ASP A 151 14.95 19.18 53.90
C ASP A 151 15.65 18.49 52.71
N VAL A 152 14.89 17.75 51.89
CA VAL A 152 15.42 17.10 50.68
C VAL A 152 15.79 18.15 49.63
N GLU A 153 14.98 19.20 49.43
CA GLU A 153 15.30 20.30 48.52
C GLU A 153 16.58 21.05 48.95
N ARG A 154 16.73 21.32 50.26
CA ARG A 154 17.95 21.92 50.82
C ARG A 154 19.18 21.04 50.61
N LEU A 155 19.04 19.73 50.85
CA LEU A 155 20.12 18.77 50.63
C LEU A 155 20.52 18.70 49.16
N ASN A 156 19.53 18.70 48.26
CA ASN A 156 19.78 18.64 46.82
C ASN A 156 20.51 19.90 46.32
N ALA A 157 20.08 21.08 46.77
CA ALA A 157 20.76 22.35 46.47
C ALA A 157 22.21 22.38 46.98
N SER A 158 22.44 21.82 48.18
CA SER A 158 23.81 21.68 48.72
C SER A 158 24.66 20.77 47.84
N LEU A 159 24.15 19.59 47.47
CA LEU A 159 24.86 18.63 46.62
C LEU A 159 25.13 19.17 45.22
N GLU A 160 24.19 19.90 44.61
CA GLU A 160 24.41 20.56 43.31
C GLU A 160 25.50 21.62 43.38
N SER A 161 25.53 22.42 44.46
CA SER A 161 26.58 23.41 44.68
C SER A 161 27.96 22.76 44.84
N GLU A 162 28.03 21.66 45.58
CA GLU A 162 29.25 20.90 45.79
C GLU A 162 29.72 20.24 44.49
N ASN A 163 28.81 19.64 43.72
CA ASN A 163 29.12 19.04 42.42
C ASN A 163 29.64 20.09 41.44
N LYS A 164 29.07 21.30 41.44
CA LYS A 164 29.54 22.43 40.64
C LYS A 164 30.97 22.84 41.04
N THR A 165 31.24 22.95 42.33
CA THR A 165 32.58 23.26 42.84
C THR A 165 33.59 22.15 42.51
N LEU A 166 33.21 20.88 42.62
CA LEU A 166 34.07 19.75 42.27
C LEU A 166 34.38 19.74 40.77
N ARG A 167 33.37 19.97 39.91
CA ARG A 167 33.57 20.10 38.46
C ARG A 167 34.51 21.26 38.11
N GLN A 168 34.44 22.37 38.82
CA GLN A 168 35.36 23.51 38.65
C GLN A 168 36.78 23.21 39.12
N LYS A 169 36.97 22.34 40.12
CA LYS A 169 38.30 21.95 40.64
C LYS A 169 38.99 20.88 39.80
N VAL A 170 38.22 20.08 39.07
CA VAL A 170 38.72 18.99 38.21
C VAL A 170 38.93 19.46 36.76
N SER A 171 38.34 20.60 36.38
CA SER A 171 38.64 21.33 35.14
C SER A 171 39.85 22.26 35.30
#